data_AF-A0A4S8NET3-F1
#
_entry.id   AF-A0A4S8NET3-F1
#
_cell.length_a   1.000
_cell.length_b   1.000
_cell.length_c   1.000
_cell.angle_alpha   90.00
_cell.angle_beta   90.00
_cell.angle_gamma   90.00
#
_symmetry.space_group_name_H-M   'P 1'
#
loop_
_entity.id
_entity.type
_entity.pdbx_description
1 polymer ?
#
loop_
_entity_poly.entity_id
_entity_poly.type
_entity_poly.pdbx_seq_one_letter_code
_entity_poly.pdbx_strand_id
1 'polypeptide(L)'
;MSTHIDLASWSVLSDLGDQLDAGGDDLAAIAGYARRWMCQGEGFEPSPLCLLRPLARVLDVVAETFHDLERLGVGDLLAVRDAVTATASDLALVDLLAATRLPAVA
;
A
#
# COMPACT_ATOMS: atom_id res chain seq x y z
N MET A 1 -13.70 -20.32 -6.95
CA MET A 1 -14.34 -19.01 -6.86
C MET A 1 -13.97 -18.25 -8.12
N SER A 2 -14.86 -18.21 -9.11
CA SER A 2 -14.62 -17.48 -10.35
C SER A 2 -15.06 -16.04 -10.15
N THR A 3 -14.11 -15.11 -10.14
CA THR A 3 -14.36 -13.68 -10.01
C THR A 3 -15.02 -13.20 -11.30
N HIS A 4 -16.33 -12.96 -11.26
CA HIS A 4 -17.05 -12.38 -12.38
C HIS A 4 -16.73 -10.89 -12.40
N ILE A 5 -15.95 -10.43 -13.37
CA ILE A 5 -15.76 -9.00 -13.61
C ILE A 5 -17.08 -8.51 -14.21
N ASP A 6 -17.90 -7.86 -13.41
CA ASP A 6 -19.07 -7.17 -13.92
C ASP A 6 -18.62 -5.89 -14.63
N LEU A 7 -18.46 -5.98 -15.95
CA LEU A 7 -18.07 -4.86 -16.82
C LEU A 7 -19.15 -3.77 -16.90
N ALA A 8 -20.34 -3.99 -16.32
CA ALA A 8 -21.45 -3.04 -16.38
C ALA A 8 -21.37 -1.93 -15.32
N SER A 9 -20.50 -2.03 -14.32
CA SER A 9 -20.32 -0.99 -13.32
C SER A 9 -18.84 -0.76 -12.99
N TRP A 10 -18.43 0.50 -12.97
CA TRP A 10 -17.10 0.91 -12.54
C TRP A 10 -16.89 0.79 -11.02
N SER A 11 -17.84 0.20 -10.28
CA SER A 11 -17.75 0.04 -8.81
C SER A 11 -16.57 -0.81 -8.37
N VAL A 12 -16.12 -1.75 -9.23
CA VAL A 12 -14.90 -2.56 -9.00
C VAL A 12 -13.65 -1.68 -8.83
N LEU A 13 -13.59 -0.52 -9.48
CA LEU A 13 -12.48 0.42 -9.31
C LEU A 13 -12.52 1.12 -7.95
N SER A 14 -13.71 1.34 -7.38
CA SER A 14 -13.85 1.86 -6.02
C SER A 14 -13.38 0.81 -5.00
N ASP A 15 -13.83 -0.44 -5.15
CA ASP A 15 -13.41 -1.54 -4.28
C ASP A 15 -11.89 -1.76 -4.34
N LEU A 16 -11.29 -1.58 -5.53
CA LEU A 16 -9.83 -1.65 -5.70
C LEU A 16 -9.11 -0.52 -4.96
N GLY A 17 -9.68 0.70 -4.95
CA GLY A 17 -9.15 1.81 -4.16
C GLY A 17 -9.07 1.48 -2.67
N ASP A 18 -10.16 0.97 -2.11
CA ASP A 18 -10.23 0.57 -0.69
C ASP A 18 -9.24 -0.57 -0.37
N GLN A 19 -9.05 -1.52 -1.29
CA GLN A 19 -8.06 -2.60 -1.14
C GLN A 19 -6.62 -2.08 -1.15
N LEU A 20 -6.31 -1.05 -1.95
CA LEU A 20 -4.99 -0.43 -1.98
C LEU A 20 -4.71 0.34 -0.69
N ASP A 21 -5.71 1.05 -0.16
CA ASP A 21 -5.61 1.74 1.13
C ASP A 21 -5.34 0.72 2.27
N ALA A 22 -6.11 -0.37 2.31
CA ALA A 22 -5.89 -1.46 3.27
C ALA A 22 -4.50 -2.10 3.13
N GLY A 23 -4.02 -2.31 1.90
CA GLY A 23 -2.68 -2.82 1.64
C GLY A 23 -1.57 -1.87 2.13
N GLY A 24 -1.79 -0.56 2.03
CA GLY A 24 -0.90 0.47 2.58
C GLY A 24 -0.81 0.40 4.10
N ASP A 25 -1.95 0.28 4.77
CA ASP A 25 -2.03 0.11 6.23
C ASP A 25 -1.34 -1.17 6.70
N ASP A 26 -1.55 -2.29 5.99
CA ASP A 26 -0.89 -3.57 6.28
C ASP A 26 0.63 -3.46 6.14
N LEU A 27 1.11 -2.80 5.09
CA LEU A 27 2.54 -2.60 4.85
C LEU A 27 3.18 -1.73 5.94
N ALA A 28 2.52 -0.65 6.34
CA ALA A 28 2.94 0.19 7.46
C ALA A 28 2.96 -0.58 8.79
N ALA A 29 1.95 -1.41 9.03
CA ALA A 29 1.87 -2.25 10.22
C ALA A 29 3.00 -3.29 10.26
N ILE A 30 3.28 -3.97 9.15
CA ILE A 30 4.35 -4.97 9.03
C ILE A 30 5.72 -4.32 9.24
N ALA A 31 6.00 -3.20 8.56
CA ALA A 31 7.27 -2.49 8.69
C ALA A 31 7.46 -1.94 10.12
N GLY A 32 6.40 -1.36 10.71
CA GLY A 32 6.40 -0.91 12.08
C GLY A 32 6.64 -2.04 13.09
N TYR A 33 6.02 -3.20 12.88
CA TYR A 33 6.25 -4.40 13.68
C TYR A 33 7.70 -4.87 13.56
N ALA A 34 8.22 -4.98 12.34
CA ALA A 34 9.59 -5.40 12.06
C ALA A 34 10.62 -4.51 12.76
N ARG A 35 10.49 -3.18 12.66
CA ARG A 35 11.37 -2.23 13.35
C ARG A 35 11.26 -2.37 14.87
N ARG A 36 10.02 -2.43 15.39
CA ARG A 36 9.78 -2.46 16.83
C ARG A 36 10.34 -3.72 17.49
N TRP A 37 10.18 -4.88 16.86
CA TRP A 37 10.44 -6.17 17.53
C TRP A 37 11.62 -6.95 16.97
N MET A 38 11.91 -6.84 15.67
CA MET A 38 13.00 -7.62 15.06
C MET A 38 14.31 -6.84 15.01
N CYS A 39 14.26 -5.50 14.94
CA CYS A 39 15.44 -4.66 14.80
C CYS A 39 15.98 -4.12 16.14
N GLN A 40 15.63 -4.75 17.27
CA GLN A 40 16.10 -4.31 18.58
C GLN A 40 17.57 -4.67 18.80
N GLY A 41 18.42 -3.64 18.90
CA GLY A 41 19.86 -3.80 19.17
C GLY A 41 20.20 -4.15 20.62
N GLU A 42 19.30 -3.90 21.57
CA GLU A 42 19.58 -4.00 23.02
C GLU A 42 20.05 -5.40 23.45
N GLY A 43 19.55 -6.46 22.80
CA GLY A 43 19.98 -7.85 23.06
C GLY A 43 21.43 -8.14 22.67
N PHE A 44 22.07 -7.28 21.88
CA PHE A 44 23.40 -7.46 21.31
C PHE A 44 24.45 -6.52 21.89
N GLU A 45 24.06 -5.56 22.74
CA GLU A 45 24.98 -4.65 23.43
C GLU A 45 24.76 -4.59 24.97
N PRO A 46 24.59 -5.71 25.69
CA PRO A 46 24.42 -5.67 27.14
C PRO A 46 25.71 -5.26 27.87
N SER A 47 26.87 -5.32 27.19
CA SER A 47 28.19 -5.01 27.74
C SER A 47 29.14 -4.55 26.63
N PRO A 48 30.09 -3.64 26.91
CA PRO A 48 31.09 -3.19 25.93
C PRO A 48 32.01 -4.30 25.41
N LEU A 49 32.05 -5.45 26.09
CA LEU A 49 32.79 -6.66 25.67
C LEU A 49 31.92 -7.68 24.91
N CYS A 50 30.65 -7.36 24.63
CA CYS A 50 29.78 -8.29 23.91
C CYS A 50 30.32 -8.51 22.49
N LEU A 51 30.70 -9.76 22.19
CA LEU A 51 31.19 -10.15 20.85
C LEU A 51 30.15 -9.88 19.75
N LEU A 52 28.87 -9.81 20.11
CA LEU A 52 27.76 -9.56 19.19
C LEU A 52 27.44 -8.08 19.01
N ARG A 53 28.14 -7.16 19.68
CA ARG A 53 27.93 -5.70 19.55
C ARG A 53 27.89 -5.19 18.10
N PRO A 54 28.73 -5.68 17.16
CA PRO A 54 28.61 -5.28 15.75
C PRO A 54 27.24 -5.58 15.13
N LEU A 55 26.54 -6.62 15.60
CA LEU A 55 25.22 -7.01 15.12
C LEU A 55 24.15 -5.98 15.51
N ALA A 56 24.28 -5.30 16.65
CA ALA A 56 23.39 -4.20 17.04
C ALA A 56 23.34 -3.11 15.95
N ARG A 57 24.51 -2.72 15.43
CA ARG A 57 24.62 -1.73 14.34
C ARG A 57 24.01 -2.21 13.03
N VAL A 58 24.07 -3.51 12.76
CA VAL A 58 23.42 -4.09 11.58
C VAL A 58 21.90 -3.99 11.72
N LEU A 59 21.37 -4.19 12.92
CA LEU A 59 19.93 -4.05 13.17
C LEU A 59 19.44 -2.62 12.98
N ASP A 60 20.25 -1.61 13.30
CA ASP A 60 19.93 -0.21 12.98
C ASP A 60 19.79 0.00 11.46
N VAL A 61 20.70 -0.56 10.67
CA VAL A 61 20.64 -0.49 9.19
C VAL A 61 19.41 -1.22 8.65
N VAL A 62 19.07 -2.37 9.23
CA VAL A 62 17.86 -3.13 8.85
C VAL A 62 16.61 -2.33 9.22
N ALA A 63 16.58 -1.67 10.38
CA ALA A 63 15.47 -0.82 10.79
C ALA A 63 15.25 0.34 9.80
N GLU A 64 16.32 1.01 9.38
CA GLU A 64 16.27 2.07 8.37
C GLU A 64 15.77 1.52 7.02
N THR A 65 16.23 0.34 6.62
CA THR A 65 15.77 -0.31 5.39
C THR A 65 14.26 -0.58 5.43
N PHE A 66 13.72 -1.03 6.57
CA PHE A 66 12.27 -1.19 6.73
C PHE A 66 11.53 0.15 6.69
N HIS A 67 12.12 1.22 7.20
CA HIS A 67 11.53 2.56 7.10
C HIS A 67 11.48 3.05 5.65
N ASP A 68 12.55 2.87 4.89
CA ASP A 68 12.60 3.22 3.47
C ASP A 68 11.64 2.38 2.63
N LEU A 69 11.56 1.07 2.89
CA LEU A 69 10.61 0.18 2.22
C LEU A 69 9.16 0.57 2.50
N GLU A 70 8.85 0.95 3.75
CA GLU A 70 7.53 1.48 4.10
C GLU A 70 7.22 2.75 3.31
N ARG A 71 8.13 3.72 3.31
CA ARG A 71 7.94 5.00 2.62
C ARG A 71 7.75 4.82 1.11
N LEU A 72 8.56 3.98 0.47
CA LEU A 72 8.45 3.70 -0.96
C LEU A 72 7.18 2.91 -1.28
N GLY A 73 6.92 1.81 -0.55
CA GLY A 73 5.78 0.93 -0.79
C GLY A 73 4.44 1.62 -0.58
N VAL A 74 4.29 2.38 0.51
CA VAL A 74 3.07 3.18 0.76
C VAL A 74 2.94 4.27 -0.30
N GLY A 75 4.03 4.94 -0.68
CA GLY A 75 4.02 5.97 -1.73
C GLY A 75 3.54 5.43 -3.08
N ASP A 76 4.05 4.27 -3.50
CA ASP A 76 3.67 3.62 -4.75
C ASP A 76 2.20 3.16 -4.71
N LEU A 77 1.73 2.60 -3.59
CA LEU A 77 0.33 2.20 -3.41
C LEU A 77 -0.62 3.39 -3.48
N LEU A 78 -0.29 4.50 -2.80
CA LEU A 78 -1.07 5.74 -2.87
C LEU A 78 -1.13 6.30 -4.29
N ALA A 79 -0.03 6.28 -5.02
CA ALA A 79 0.00 6.72 -6.41
C ALA A 79 -0.91 5.88 -7.31
N VAL A 80 -0.91 4.55 -7.14
CA VAL A 80 -1.81 3.65 -7.86
C VAL A 80 -3.26 3.91 -7.47
N ARG A 81 -3.54 4.07 -6.17
CA ARG A 81 -4.88 4.36 -5.64
C ARG A 81 -5.44 5.66 -6.21
N ASP A 82 -4.63 6.72 -6.28
CA ASP A 82 -5.03 8.00 -6.86
C ASP A 82 -5.31 7.87 -8.36
N ALA A 83 -4.47 7.12 -9.10
CA ALA A 83 -4.69 6.88 -10.52
C ALA A 83 -5.98 6.08 -10.79
N VAL A 84 -6.26 5.05 -9.98
CA VAL A 84 -7.51 4.26 -10.07
C VAL A 84 -8.72 5.13 -9.78
N THR A 85 -8.66 5.97 -8.75
CA THR A 85 -9.76 6.88 -8.36
C THR A 85 -10.05 7.92 -9.45
N ALA A 86 -9.00 8.51 -10.02
CA ALA A 86 -9.13 9.44 -11.13
C ALA A 86 -9.77 8.76 -12.36
N THR A 87 -9.28 7.57 -12.71
CA THR A 87 -9.80 6.80 -13.85
C THR A 87 -11.26 6.43 -13.66
N ALA A 88 -11.66 6.00 -12.46
CA ALA A 88 -13.07 5.68 -12.16
C ALA A 88 -13.97 6.91 -12.33
N SER A 89 -13.50 8.08 -11.90
CA SER A 89 -14.23 9.35 -12.04
C SER A 89 -14.38 9.75 -13.51
N ASP A 90 -13.32 9.60 -14.30
CA ASP A 90 -13.33 9.90 -15.73
C ASP A 90 -14.30 9.00 -16.49
N LEU A 91 -14.33 7.70 -16.16
CA LEU A 91 -15.24 6.74 -16.78
C LEU A 91 -16.71 7.03 -16.43
N ALA A 92 -16.99 7.36 -15.17
CA ALA A 92 -18.33 7.78 -14.75
C ALA A 92 -18.80 9.05 -15.49
N LEU A 93 -17.89 10.00 -15.73
CA LEU A 93 -18.19 11.20 -16.52
C LEU A 93 -18.48 10.86 -17.99
N VAL A 94 -17.70 9.96 -18.59
CA VAL A 94 -17.91 9.50 -19.96
C VAL A 94 -19.28 8.84 -20.11
N ASP A 95 -19.67 7.98 -19.17
CA ASP A 95 -20.99 7.33 -19.17
C ASP A 95 -22.12 8.36 -19.09
N LEU A 96 -21.98 9.37 -18.22
CA LEU A 96 -22.97 10.45 -18.09
C LEU A 96 -23.08 11.27 -19.38
N LEU A 97 -21.95 11.59 -20.02
CA LEU A 97 -21.92 12.28 -21.30
C LEU A 97 -22.52 11.42 -22.42
N ALA A 98 -22.23 10.13 -22.47
CA ALA A 98 -22.80 9.21 -23.44
C ALA A 98 -24.33 9.13 -23.29
N ALA A 99 -24.83 8.99 -22.06
CA ALA A 99 -26.26 8.96 -21.77
C ALA A 99 -26.99 10.24 -22.20
N THR A 100 -26.35 11.41 -22.07
CA THR A 100 -26.94 12.69 -22.51
C THR A 100 -26.97 12.86 -24.03
N ARG A 101 -26.01 12.28 -24.76
CA ARG A 101 -25.88 12.45 -26.22
C ARG A 101 -26.54 11.34 -27.04
N LEU A 102 -26.68 10.16 -26.45
CA LEU A 102 -27.31 8.99 -27.04
C LEU A 102 -28.41 8.51 -26.08
N PRO A 103 -29.51 9.26 -25.92
CA PRO A 103 -30.62 8.80 -25.11
C PRO A 103 -31.10 7.48 -25.72
N ALA A 104 -31.18 6.43 -24.89
CA ALA A 104 -31.61 5.11 -25.32
C ALA A 104 -32.94 5.26 -26.08
N VAL A 105 -32.92 4.89 -27.36
CA VAL A 105 -34.15 4.80 -28.15
C VAL A 105 -34.93 3.62 -27.56
N ALA A 106 -36.11 3.93 -27.01
CA ALA A 106 -37.01 2.98 -26.35
C ALA A 106 -37.43 1.83 -27.27
#